data_AF-A0A1G9YKS8-F1
#
_entry.id   AF-A0A1G9YKS8-F1
#
_cell.length_a   1.000
_cell.length_b   1.000
_cell.length_c   1.000
_cell.angle_alpha   90.00
_cell.angle_beta   90.00
_cell.angle_gamma   90.00
#
_symmetry.space_group_name_H-M   'P 1'
#
loop_
_entity.id
_entity.type
_entity.pdbx_description
1 polymer ?
#
loop_
_entity_poly.entity_id
_entity_poly.type
_entity_poly.pdbx_seq_one_letter_code
_entity_poly.pdbx_strand_id
1 'polypeptide(L)'
;MISTTDAMSRTARGVFLGAAVGDALGWPQEVRGGLVGGQKERDRATPRPEFRSWTRHAGHYSRRYRDPVRVGEYSDDTQLLLVTARSCLAGERWWERLTEVELPTWPLYQRGGGGAVLAAAASWADGRPPWRGDGPARVQAVERRYRSAGANGVAMRIAPHVFWADTSDDLIQRIVRDGITTHGHPRALVGALVYAFALRHAATSRTTHGFGDSVEAAAAGLVDIDRVLPVLPQGWGTAKDLELFAVTWDDTNKETSQLLGSIADSLHRGAMSNPEATLERLGCADPKINGAGTVSAVAAIYLASRFAARPQGGLLSAAFLRKADTDTLASLTGAILGALHDTHWLGNLAAEVQDADYIASLADRSASHVTDPPRWPTRRPNALRRALNDTVLSRRDIHGEFPDGRQYHLDDLAALHDGRVLRARLRLDDGQTALVDLLADTTTESNERMREQSSRRPQPNSGRPSDKSDPATIDNESAIRYPLTAPSPTTDSTQREADVMLATRSIARSAAFYARLTGRDIPVRAGTAEVTAGLLLHQSAAGRLIDGSSVTLHITVNSLHEAARRLGLDTIARSSPTATIEVRDPDGRIVRISQRSPS
;
A
#
# COMPACT_ATOMS: atom_id res chain seq x y z
N MET A 1 24.10 -32.11 7.33
CA MET A 1 22.94 -31.59 8.08
C MET A 1 22.77 -30.14 7.67
N ILE A 2 21.55 -29.74 7.31
CA ILE A 2 21.23 -28.34 6.96
C ILE A 2 20.90 -27.60 8.26
N SER A 3 21.33 -26.34 8.43
CA SER A 3 20.97 -25.56 9.62
C SER A 3 19.47 -25.29 9.64
N THR A 4 18.86 -25.21 10.83
CA THR A 4 17.44 -24.84 10.96
C THR A 4 17.15 -23.48 10.31
N THR A 5 18.10 -22.54 10.37
CA THR A 5 18.03 -21.23 9.70
C THR A 5 17.99 -21.38 8.17
N ASP A 6 18.91 -22.15 7.57
CA ASP A 6 18.96 -22.35 6.11
C ASP A 6 17.68 -23.04 5.59
N ALA A 7 17.09 -23.94 6.40
CA ALA A 7 15.82 -24.56 6.08
C ALA A 7 14.68 -23.53 6.06
N MET A 8 14.58 -22.69 7.11
CA MET A 8 13.56 -21.64 7.19
C MET A 8 13.72 -20.60 6.06
N SER A 9 14.95 -20.23 5.70
CA SER A 9 15.22 -19.36 4.55
C SER A 9 14.72 -19.95 3.23
N ARG A 10 14.95 -21.25 2.95
CA ARG A 10 14.39 -21.89 1.75
C ARG A 10 12.87 -21.94 1.76
N THR A 11 12.25 -22.26 2.90
CA THR A 11 10.79 -22.22 3.07
C THR A 11 10.24 -20.82 2.82
N ALA A 12 10.84 -19.78 3.41
CA ALA A 12 10.41 -18.39 3.21
C ALA A 12 10.57 -17.94 1.75
N ARG A 13 11.71 -18.23 1.11
CA ARG A 13 11.90 -17.98 -0.33
C ARG A 13 10.83 -18.67 -1.17
N GLY A 14 10.52 -19.94 -0.86
CA GLY A 14 9.45 -20.70 -1.48
C GLY A 14 8.09 -20.00 -1.34
N VAL A 15 7.72 -19.59 -0.12
CA VAL A 15 6.47 -18.85 0.14
C VAL A 15 6.40 -17.54 -0.64
N PHE A 16 7.44 -16.71 -0.55
CA PHE A 16 7.43 -15.36 -1.12
C PHE A 16 7.50 -15.37 -2.66
N LEU A 17 8.38 -16.19 -3.24
CA LEU A 17 8.46 -16.34 -4.71
C LEU A 17 7.27 -17.13 -5.25
N GLY A 18 6.77 -18.14 -4.52
CA GLY A 18 5.58 -18.88 -4.89
C GLY A 18 4.33 -18.01 -4.95
N ALA A 19 4.17 -17.08 -4.00
CA ALA A 19 3.13 -16.07 -4.04
C ALA A 19 3.28 -15.13 -5.25
N ALA A 20 4.47 -14.58 -5.46
CA ALA A 20 4.73 -13.63 -6.54
C ALA A 20 4.60 -14.25 -7.95
N VAL A 21 5.05 -15.49 -8.12
CA VAL A 21 4.83 -16.27 -9.35
C VAL A 21 3.35 -16.56 -9.55
N GLY A 22 2.63 -16.91 -8.47
CA GLY A 22 1.18 -17.12 -8.50
C GLY A 22 0.41 -15.91 -9.01
N ASP A 23 0.61 -14.76 -8.37
CA ASP A 23 0.11 -13.45 -8.77
C ASP A 23 0.41 -13.18 -10.26
N ALA A 24 1.70 -13.09 -10.64
CA ALA A 24 2.09 -12.68 -11.99
C ALA A 24 1.60 -13.65 -13.10
N LEU A 25 1.35 -14.93 -12.78
CA LEU A 25 0.79 -15.92 -13.71
C LEU A 25 -0.74 -15.87 -13.77
N GLY A 26 -1.42 -15.56 -12.65
CA GLY A 26 -2.87 -15.51 -12.52
C GLY A 26 -3.51 -14.18 -12.90
N TRP A 27 -2.83 -13.05 -12.68
CA TRP A 27 -3.33 -11.69 -12.99
C TRP A 27 -3.72 -11.47 -14.47
N PRO A 28 -2.99 -12.02 -15.48
CA PRO A 28 -3.43 -11.98 -16.87
C PRO A 28 -4.72 -12.76 -17.14
N GLN A 29 -5.23 -13.55 -16.20
CA GLN A 29 -6.49 -14.32 -16.30
C GLN A 29 -7.60 -13.79 -15.38
N GLU A 30 -7.28 -12.88 -14.45
CA GLU A 30 -8.22 -12.40 -13.43
C GLU A 30 -9.23 -11.41 -14.03
N VAL A 31 -10.53 -11.62 -13.79
CA VAL A 31 -11.63 -10.97 -14.55
C VAL A 31 -11.57 -9.43 -14.50
N ARG A 32 -11.32 -8.85 -13.32
CA ARG A 32 -11.30 -7.41 -13.02
C ARG A 32 -9.97 -6.75 -13.40
N GLY A 33 -8.90 -7.51 -13.60
CA GLY A 33 -7.55 -7.07 -14.00
C GLY A 33 -7.48 -6.35 -15.35
N GLY A 34 -8.59 -6.29 -16.08
CA GLY A 34 -8.80 -5.29 -17.13
C GLY A 34 -8.14 -5.59 -18.47
N LEU A 35 -7.78 -6.85 -18.74
CA LEU A 35 -7.17 -7.30 -19.99
C LEU A 35 -7.91 -6.74 -21.22
N VAL A 36 -7.17 -6.08 -22.11
CA VAL A 36 -7.69 -5.60 -23.39
C VAL A 36 -8.17 -6.80 -24.22
N GLY A 37 -9.43 -6.77 -24.65
CA GLY A 37 -10.10 -7.90 -25.33
C GLY A 37 -10.89 -8.84 -24.40
N GLY A 38 -10.72 -8.71 -23.07
CA GLY A 38 -11.54 -9.37 -22.06
C GLY A 38 -11.51 -10.90 -22.14
N GLN A 39 -12.65 -11.54 -21.83
CA GLN A 39 -12.73 -13.02 -21.73
C GLN A 39 -12.27 -13.75 -22.99
N LYS A 40 -12.45 -13.16 -24.19
CA LYS A 40 -12.00 -13.78 -25.45
C LYS A 40 -10.48 -13.97 -25.52
N GLU A 41 -9.69 -13.08 -24.92
CA GLU A 41 -8.22 -13.19 -24.88
C GLU A 41 -7.72 -14.03 -23.69
N ARG A 42 -8.59 -14.31 -22.71
CA ARG A 42 -8.34 -15.26 -21.62
C ARG A 42 -8.62 -16.68 -22.06
N ASP A 43 -9.75 -16.91 -22.74
CA ASP A 43 -10.14 -18.23 -23.28
C ASP A 43 -9.18 -18.74 -24.39
N ARG A 44 -8.35 -17.85 -24.98
CA ARG A 44 -7.24 -18.22 -25.88
C ARG A 44 -5.96 -18.65 -25.15
N ALA A 45 -5.82 -18.36 -23.86
CA ALA A 45 -4.64 -18.72 -23.10
C ALA A 45 -4.64 -20.23 -22.83
N THR A 46 -3.57 -20.91 -23.23
CA THR A 46 -3.34 -22.31 -22.81
C THR A 46 -2.68 -22.30 -21.43
N PRO A 47 -3.18 -23.04 -20.43
CA PRO A 47 -2.53 -23.16 -19.13
C PRO A 47 -1.09 -23.69 -19.27
N ARG A 48 -0.11 -22.86 -18.92
CA ARG A 48 1.33 -23.15 -19.03
C ARG A 48 2.11 -22.45 -17.92
N PRO A 49 3.25 -23.01 -17.49
CA PRO A 49 4.16 -22.41 -16.51
C PRO A 49 5.05 -21.36 -17.18
N GLU A 50 4.43 -20.42 -17.90
CA GLU A 50 5.08 -19.42 -18.75
C GLU A 50 4.39 -18.07 -18.53
N PHE A 51 5.14 -17.04 -18.13
CA PHE A 51 4.61 -15.69 -18.04
C PHE A 51 4.31 -15.12 -19.44
N ARG A 52 3.31 -14.23 -19.53
CA ARG A 52 3.00 -13.50 -20.78
C ARG A 52 3.02 -12.00 -20.56
N SER A 53 3.50 -11.26 -21.56
CA SER A 53 3.22 -9.83 -21.65
C SER A 53 1.76 -9.62 -22.10
N TRP A 54 1.14 -8.54 -21.61
CA TRP A 54 -0.23 -8.20 -21.94
C TRP A 54 -0.47 -6.70 -21.81
N THR A 55 -1.70 -6.26 -22.04
CA THR A 55 -2.10 -4.85 -21.87
C THR A 55 -3.45 -4.81 -21.18
N ARG A 56 -3.58 -3.92 -20.20
CA ARG A 56 -4.82 -3.71 -19.44
C ARG A 56 -5.35 -2.29 -19.58
N HIS A 57 -6.64 -2.13 -19.29
CA HIS A 57 -7.24 -0.83 -19.06
C HIS A 57 -6.96 -0.39 -17.63
N ALA A 58 -6.13 0.63 -17.47
CA ALA A 58 -5.79 1.23 -16.17
C ALA A 58 -6.34 2.67 -16.06
N GLY A 59 -6.20 3.26 -14.87
CA GLY A 59 -6.67 4.62 -14.57
C GLY A 59 -8.15 4.68 -14.16
N HIS A 60 -8.58 5.87 -13.72
CA HIS A 60 -9.96 6.13 -13.32
C HIS A 60 -10.93 5.97 -14.51
N TYR A 61 -12.21 5.66 -14.27
CA TYR A 61 -13.16 5.35 -15.36
C TYR A 61 -13.28 6.47 -16.41
N SER A 62 -13.13 7.74 -16.00
CA SER A 62 -13.16 8.91 -16.88
C SER A 62 -11.82 9.27 -17.54
N ARG A 63 -10.72 8.59 -17.16
CA ARG A 63 -9.35 8.80 -17.67
C ARG A 63 -8.64 7.46 -17.83
N ARG A 64 -9.30 6.52 -18.51
CA ARG A 64 -8.73 5.19 -18.78
C ARG A 64 -7.61 5.27 -19.82
N TYR A 65 -6.52 4.57 -19.58
CA TYR A 65 -5.42 4.42 -20.53
C TYR A 65 -5.04 2.94 -20.69
N ARG A 66 -4.17 2.64 -21.67
CA ARG A 66 -3.60 1.30 -21.87
C ARG A 66 -2.29 1.18 -21.08
N ASP A 67 -2.28 0.31 -20.08
CA ASP A 67 -1.13 -0.03 -19.25
C ASP A 67 -0.49 -1.32 -19.81
N PRO A 68 0.70 -1.25 -20.42
CA PRO A 68 1.44 -2.44 -20.81
C PRO A 68 2.01 -3.13 -19.57
N VAL A 69 1.72 -4.42 -19.43
CA VAL A 69 2.25 -5.29 -18.38
C VAL A 69 3.30 -6.20 -19.02
N ARG A 70 4.55 -6.11 -18.55
CA ARG A 70 5.65 -6.94 -19.07
C ARG A 70 5.55 -8.36 -18.52
N VAL A 71 6.29 -9.27 -19.15
CA VAL A 71 6.49 -10.65 -18.68
C VAL A 71 6.98 -10.63 -17.22
N GLY A 72 6.32 -11.39 -16.34
CA GLY A 72 6.70 -11.52 -14.93
C GLY A 72 6.30 -10.35 -14.00
N GLU A 73 5.69 -9.26 -14.50
CA GLU A 73 5.24 -8.15 -13.64
C GLU A 73 4.00 -8.56 -12.80
N TYR A 74 4.09 -8.33 -11.49
CA TYR A 74 3.08 -8.69 -10.48
C TYR A 74 2.03 -7.59 -10.20
N SER A 75 0.92 -7.96 -9.53
CA SER A 75 -0.23 -7.11 -9.16
C SER A 75 -0.08 -6.45 -7.78
N ASP A 76 -1.18 -5.95 -7.20
CA ASP A 76 -1.21 -5.48 -5.82
C ASP A 76 -1.04 -6.57 -4.76
N ASP A 77 -1.27 -7.84 -5.08
CA ASP A 77 -1.08 -8.97 -4.16
C ASP A 77 0.37 -9.03 -3.67
N THR A 78 1.31 -9.15 -4.61
CA THR A 78 2.75 -9.15 -4.29
C THR A 78 3.18 -7.82 -3.72
N GLN A 79 2.69 -6.69 -4.24
CA GLN A 79 3.04 -5.37 -3.69
C GLN A 79 2.67 -5.23 -2.21
N LEU A 80 1.49 -5.74 -1.82
CA LEU A 80 1.00 -5.67 -0.44
C LEU A 80 1.66 -6.71 0.46
N LEU A 81 1.98 -7.91 -0.05
CA LEU A 81 2.87 -8.87 0.65
C LEU A 81 4.22 -8.22 0.97
N LEU A 82 4.83 -7.51 0.03
CA LEU A 82 6.10 -6.80 0.21
C LEU A 82 5.97 -5.61 1.19
N VAL A 83 4.84 -4.90 1.19
CA VAL A 83 4.49 -3.88 2.21
C VAL A 83 4.43 -4.48 3.60
N THR A 84 3.72 -5.60 3.80
CA THR A 84 3.65 -6.27 5.10
C THR A 84 5.03 -6.79 5.51
N ALA A 85 5.81 -7.40 4.61
CA ALA A 85 7.16 -7.89 4.92
C ALA A 85 8.13 -6.79 5.34
N ARG A 86 8.16 -5.64 4.63
CA ARG A 86 8.92 -4.45 5.06
C ARG A 86 8.43 -3.90 6.39
N SER A 87 7.12 -3.97 6.66
CA SER A 87 6.57 -3.56 7.95
C SER A 87 7.10 -4.43 9.08
N CYS A 88 7.07 -5.75 8.94
CA CYS A 88 7.58 -6.69 9.95
C CYS A 88 9.06 -6.46 10.31
N LEU A 89 9.91 -6.05 9.35
CA LEU A 89 11.31 -5.70 9.59
C LEU A 89 11.53 -4.52 10.55
N ALA A 90 10.51 -3.71 10.82
CA ALA A 90 10.56 -2.67 11.85
C ALA A 90 10.41 -3.22 13.29
N GLY A 91 10.34 -4.55 13.46
CA GLY A 91 10.27 -5.22 14.76
C GLY A 91 8.99 -4.84 15.50
N GLU A 92 9.11 -4.40 16.76
CA GLU A 92 7.98 -3.93 17.57
C GLU A 92 7.18 -2.80 16.90
N ARG A 93 7.83 -1.96 16.07
CA ARG A 93 7.21 -0.82 15.37
C ARG A 93 6.61 -1.16 14.00
N TRP A 94 6.30 -2.43 13.77
CA TRP A 94 5.74 -2.89 12.49
C TRP A 94 4.37 -2.26 12.19
N TRP A 95 3.57 -2.00 13.22
CA TRP A 95 2.25 -1.39 13.08
C TRP A 95 2.35 0.03 12.55
N GLU A 96 3.24 0.85 13.14
CA GLU A 96 3.50 2.22 12.71
C GLU A 96 4.14 2.25 11.34
N ARG A 97 5.07 1.34 11.04
CA ARG A 97 5.64 1.21 9.70
C ARG A 97 4.56 0.92 8.65
N LEU A 98 3.64 0.00 8.95
CA LEU A 98 2.53 -0.35 8.07
C LEU A 98 1.57 0.83 7.86
N THR A 99 1.14 1.46 8.94
CA THR A 99 0.04 2.45 8.92
C THR A 99 0.48 3.88 8.61
N GLU A 100 1.69 4.31 9.01
CA GLU A 100 2.18 5.68 8.81
C GLU A 100 3.06 5.83 7.57
N VAL A 101 3.62 4.73 7.04
CA VAL A 101 4.62 4.78 5.95
C VAL A 101 4.21 3.92 4.75
N GLU A 102 4.06 2.61 4.92
CA GLU A 102 3.91 1.68 3.78
C GLU A 102 2.53 1.77 3.11
N LEU A 103 1.42 1.69 3.87
CA LEU A 103 0.08 1.83 3.32
C LEU A 103 -0.18 3.22 2.71
N PRO A 104 0.22 4.36 3.33
CA PRO A 104 0.12 5.67 2.70
C PRO A 104 0.92 5.81 1.40
N THR A 105 2.05 5.11 1.28
CA THR A 105 2.94 5.16 0.10
C THR A 105 2.45 4.27 -1.04
N TRP A 106 1.97 3.06 -0.75
CA TRP A 106 1.60 2.06 -1.76
C TRP A 106 0.70 2.55 -2.92
N PRO A 107 -0.33 3.40 -2.72
CA PRO A 107 -1.16 3.93 -3.81
C PRO A 107 -0.41 4.74 -4.89
N LEU A 108 0.85 5.11 -4.64
CA LEU A 108 1.74 5.74 -5.62
C LEU A 108 2.16 4.79 -6.75
N TYR A 109 2.36 3.51 -6.45
CA TYR A 109 2.87 2.49 -7.38
C TYR A 109 1.94 1.27 -7.54
N GLN A 110 0.73 1.34 -6.96
CA GLN A 110 -0.26 0.27 -6.98
C GLN A 110 -0.59 -0.19 -8.42
N ARG A 111 -0.75 -1.50 -8.62
CA ARG A 111 -1.29 -2.03 -9.88
C ARG A 111 -2.31 -3.14 -9.67
N GLY A 112 -3.59 -2.76 -9.61
CA GLY A 112 -4.73 -3.69 -9.44
C GLY A 112 -5.59 -3.30 -8.24
N GLY A 113 -4.94 -2.65 -7.26
CA GLY A 113 -5.46 -2.01 -6.07
C GLY A 113 -6.95 -2.11 -5.80
N GLY A 114 -7.34 -3.09 -4.99
CA GLY A 114 -8.71 -3.22 -4.49
C GLY A 114 -9.23 -1.92 -3.85
N GLY A 115 -10.43 -1.47 -4.26
CA GLY A 115 -10.97 -0.16 -3.86
C GLY A 115 -11.28 0.02 -2.36
N ALA A 116 -11.27 -1.05 -1.57
CA ALA A 116 -11.30 -0.98 -0.10
C ALA A 116 -9.92 -0.61 0.45
N VAL A 117 -8.86 -1.31 0.02
CA VAL A 117 -7.46 -1.03 0.38
C VAL A 117 -7.08 0.40 -0.01
N LEU A 118 -7.41 0.85 -1.22
CA LEU A 118 -7.14 2.22 -1.66
C LEU A 118 -7.82 3.28 -0.79
N ALA A 119 -9.06 3.05 -0.34
CA ALA A 119 -9.79 3.98 0.53
C ALA A 119 -9.23 4.01 1.97
N ALA A 120 -8.73 2.86 2.45
CA ALA A 120 -8.06 2.77 3.74
C ALA A 120 -6.68 3.41 3.71
N ALA A 121 -5.85 3.10 2.72
CA ALA A 121 -4.55 3.72 2.47
C ALA A 121 -4.64 5.25 2.36
N ALA A 122 -5.67 5.77 1.65
CA ALA A 122 -5.94 7.21 1.60
C ALA A 122 -6.33 7.79 2.96
N SER A 123 -7.06 7.05 3.81
CA SER A 123 -7.38 7.50 5.16
C SER A 123 -6.13 7.57 6.04
N TRP A 124 -5.26 6.56 5.97
CA TRP A 124 -3.97 6.56 6.65
C TRP A 124 -3.05 7.70 6.18
N ALA A 125 -3.05 8.01 4.88
CA ALA A 125 -2.35 9.18 4.33
C ALA A 125 -2.91 10.53 4.83
N ASP A 126 -4.17 10.58 5.26
CA ASP A 126 -4.78 11.72 5.97
C ASP A 126 -4.51 11.69 7.50
N GLY A 127 -3.72 10.74 8.01
CA GLY A 127 -3.45 10.55 9.45
C GLY A 127 -4.64 9.98 10.25
N ARG A 128 -5.55 9.27 9.60
CA ARG A 128 -6.83 8.80 10.17
C ARG A 128 -7.08 7.31 9.89
N PRO A 129 -7.42 6.48 10.90
CA PRO A 129 -7.80 5.10 10.64
C PRO A 129 -9.13 5.00 9.86
N PRO A 130 -9.32 3.96 9.02
CA PRO A 130 -10.51 3.83 8.17
C PRO A 130 -11.82 3.55 8.92
N TRP A 131 -11.75 3.05 10.15
CA TRP A 131 -12.89 2.81 11.03
C TRP A 131 -13.40 4.07 11.75
N ARG A 132 -12.77 5.23 11.56
CA ARG A 132 -13.20 6.49 12.17
C ARG A 132 -14.07 7.31 11.21
N GLY A 133 -15.38 7.19 11.38
CA GLY A 133 -16.40 7.87 10.56
C GLY A 133 -16.67 9.34 10.90
N ASP A 134 -16.13 9.86 12.01
CA ASP A 134 -16.36 11.23 12.48
C ASP A 134 -16.07 12.27 11.37
N GLY A 135 -17.10 13.05 10.99
CA GLY A 135 -16.95 14.17 10.05
C GLY A 135 -17.84 14.07 8.81
N PRO A 136 -17.41 14.63 7.66
CA PRO A 136 -18.24 14.77 6.46
C PRO A 136 -18.75 13.44 5.89
N ALA A 137 -19.84 13.50 5.12
CA ALA A 137 -20.47 12.33 4.50
C ALA A 137 -19.51 11.42 3.71
N ARG A 138 -18.43 11.97 3.13
CA ARG A 138 -17.35 11.21 2.47
C ARG A 138 -16.58 10.31 3.45
N VAL A 139 -16.26 10.79 4.65
CA VAL A 139 -15.54 10.02 5.68
C VAL A 139 -16.43 8.88 6.18
N GLN A 140 -17.69 9.17 6.49
CA GLN A 140 -18.69 8.17 6.86
C GLN A 140 -18.92 7.12 5.75
N ALA A 141 -18.85 7.51 4.47
CA ALA A 141 -18.95 6.58 3.35
C ALA A 141 -17.73 5.66 3.22
N VAL A 142 -16.52 6.16 3.52
CA VAL A 142 -15.31 5.33 3.63
C VAL A 142 -15.44 4.35 4.77
N GLU A 143 -15.91 4.78 5.95
CA GLU A 143 -16.12 3.90 7.09
C GLU A 143 -17.12 2.78 6.77
N ARG A 144 -18.31 3.10 6.24
CA ARG A 144 -19.30 2.09 5.83
C ARG A 144 -18.75 1.09 4.81
N ARG A 145 -17.89 1.53 3.88
CA ARG A 145 -17.21 0.65 2.93
C ARG A 145 -16.17 -0.24 3.61
N TYR A 146 -15.43 0.30 4.57
CA TYR A 146 -14.46 -0.44 5.37
C TYR A 146 -15.14 -1.53 6.23
N ARG A 147 -16.24 -1.21 6.92
CA ARG A 147 -17.03 -2.17 7.73
C ARG A 147 -17.60 -3.32 6.89
N SER A 148 -17.88 -3.08 5.61
CA SER A 148 -18.39 -4.08 4.65
C SER A 148 -17.31 -4.73 3.77
N ALA A 149 -16.04 -4.41 3.97
CA ALA A 149 -14.93 -4.98 3.19
C ALA A 149 -14.59 -6.41 3.67
N GLY A 150 -15.31 -7.41 3.14
CA GLY A 150 -15.11 -8.84 3.41
C GLY A 150 -14.23 -9.59 2.39
N ALA A 151 -13.45 -8.86 1.59
CA ALA A 151 -12.64 -9.41 0.51
C ALA A 151 -11.33 -10.07 1.00
N ASN A 152 -10.67 -10.80 0.10
CA ASN A 152 -9.40 -11.50 0.25
C ASN A 152 -8.15 -10.61 0.45
N GLY A 153 -8.31 -9.28 0.38
CA GLY A 153 -7.21 -8.31 0.47
C GLY A 153 -6.30 -8.42 1.70
N VAL A 154 -6.77 -9.04 2.79
CA VAL A 154 -5.95 -9.38 3.95
C VAL A 154 -5.17 -10.68 3.74
N ALA A 155 -5.84 -11.75 3.29
CA ALA A 155 -5.21 -13.07 3.11
C ALA A 155 -4.00 -13.00 2.17
N MET A 156 -4.10 -12.24 1.07
CA MET A 156 -3.04 -12.16 0.05
C MET A 156 -1.70 -11.57 0.54
N ARG A 157 -1.70 -10.84 1.67
CA ARG A 157 -0.51 -10.12 2.15
C ARG A 157 0.04 -10.60 3.50
N ILE A 158 -0.69 -11.38 4.29
CA ILE A 158 -0.27 -11.72 5.67
C ILE A 158 0.84 -12.78 5.78
N ALA A 159 1.27 -13.39 4.66
CA ALA A 159 2.29 -14.43 4.65
C ALA A 159 3.58 -14.11 5.44
N PRO A 160 4.10 -12.86 5.49
CA PRO A 160 5.26 -12.53 6.32
C PRO A 160 5.02 -12.75 7.82
N HIS A 161 3.82 -12.48 8.35
CA HIS A 161 3.52 -12.67 9.77
C HIS A 161 3.65 -14.12 10.23
N VAL A 162 3.53 -15.10 9.33
CA VAL A 162 3.79 -16.53 9.63
C VAL A 162 5.22 -16.77 10.10
N PHE A 163 6.19 -16.01 9.57
CA PHE A 163 7.60 -16.12 9.96
C PHE A 163 7.93 -15.27 11.19
N TRP A 164 7.25 -14.14 11.38
CA TRP A 164 7.50 -13.21 12.49
C TRP A 164 6.71 -13.51 13.78
N ALA A 165 5.77 -14.46 13.76
CA ALA A 165 4.94 -14.79 14.91
C ALA A 165 5.49 -15.96 15.73
N ASP A 166 5.90 -15.69 16.97
CA ASP A 166 6.46 -16.71 17.86
C ASP A 166 5.41 -17.78 18.23
N THR A 167 4.22 -17.35 18.64
CA THR A 167 3.12 -18.22 19.11
C THR A 167 1.90 -18.12 18.20
N SER A 168 0.92 -19.01 18.39
CA SER A 168 -0.36 -18.93 17.70
C SER A 168 -1.15 -17.67 18.11
N ASP A 169 -1.04 -17.23 19.37
CA ASP A 169 -1.68 -16.00 19.84
C ASP A 169 -1.04 -14.73 19.24
N ASP A 170 0.28 -14.69 19.11
CA ASP A 170 0.96 -13.58 18.42
C ASP A 170 0.58 -13.55 16.93
N LEU A 171 0.47 -14.71 16.27
CA LEU A 171 0.01 -14.80 14.88
C LEU A 171 -1.42 -14.23 14.71
N ILE A 172 -2.34 -14.58 15.62
CA ILE A 172 -3.71 -14.04 15.63
C ILE A 172 -3.68 -12.53 15.83
N GLN A 173 -2.93 -12.04 16.82
CA GLN A 173 -2.82 -10.61 17.11
C GLN A 173 -2.28 -9.82 15.91
N ARG A 174 -1.22 -10.31 15.28
CA ARG A 174 -0.61 -9.71 14.07
C ARG A 174 -1.57 -9.67 12.90
N ILE A 175 -2.23 -10.78 12.58
CA ILE A 175 -3.16 -10.87 11.43
C ILE A 175 -4.40 -10.03 11.64
N VAL A 176 -5.01 -10.06 12.83
CA VAL A 176 -6.18 -9.24 13.13
C VAL A 176 -5.81 -7.76 13.05
N ARG A 177 -4.68 -7.35 13.64
CA ARG A 177 -4.17 -5.97 13.55
C ARG A 177 -3.90 -5.56 12.11
N ASP A 178 -3.06 -6.28 11.36
CA ASP A 178 -2.78 -5.98 9.95
C ASP A 178 -4.09 -5.91 9.15
N GLY A 179 -4.99 -6.88 9.32
CA GLY A 179 -6.27 -6.95 8.65
C GLY A 179 -7.14 -5.70 8.82
N ILE A 180 -7.37 -5.26 10.05
CA ILE A 180 -8.19 -4.07 10.34
C ILE A 180 -7.58 -2.76 9.81
N THR A 181 -6.31 -2.72 9.41
CA THR A 181 -5.77 -1.53 8.72
C THR A 181 -6.49 -1.24 7.39
N THR A 182 -7.17 -2.24 6.80
CA THR A 182 -7.83 -2.10 5.48
C THR A 182 -9.22 -2.73 5.39
N HIS A 183 -9.54 -3.75 6.19
CA HIS A 183 -10.78 -4.52 6.11
C HIS A 183 -11.44 -4.67 7.49
N GLY A 184 -12.66 -4.16 7.65
CA GLY A 184 -13.40 -4.19 8.92
C GLY A 184 -14.40 -5.32 9.07
N HIS A 185 -14.58 -6.16 8.05
CA HIS A 185 -15.57 -7.24 8.04
C HIS A 185 -14.93 -8.59 8.43
N PRO A 186 -15.51 -9.38 9.36
CA PRO A 186 -14.96 -10.66 9.80
C PRO A 186 -14.56 -11.62 8.67
N ARG A 187 -15.37 -11.75 7.61
CA ARG A 187 -15.06 -12.57 6.42
C ARG A 187 -13.68 -12.31 5.77
N ALA A 188 -13.12 -11.10 5.88
CA ALA A 188 -11.73 -10.85 5.43
C ALA A 188 -10.69 -11.40 6.42
N LEU A 189 -10.97 -11.25 7.72
CA LEU A 189 -10.07 -11.56 8.83
C LEU A 189 -10.02 -13.06 9.13
N VAL A 190 -11.17 -13.72 9.22
CA VAL A 190 -11.29 -15.19 9.38
C VAL A 190 -10.63 -15.91 8.22
N GLY A 191 -10.86 -15.45 6.97
CA GLY A 191 -10.19 -16.01 5.80
C GLY A 191 -8.67 -15.90 5.89
N ALA A 192 -8.15 -14.75 6.33
CA ALA A 192 -6.72 -14.55 6.54
C ALA A 192 -6.13 -15.41 7.67
N LEU A 193 -6.85 -15.61 8.78
CA LEU A 193 -6.44 -16.50 9.87
C LEU A 193 -6.39 -17.96 9.41
N VAL A 194 -7.47 -18.46 8.81
CA VAL A 194 -7.57 -19.83 8.28
C VAL A 194 -6.45 -20.12 7.25
N TYR A 195 -6.18 -19.17 6.35
CA TYR A 195 -5.04 -19.25 5.43
C TYR A 195 -3.68 -19.26 6.15
N ALA A 196 -3.46 -18.36 7.11
CA ALA A 196 -2.18 -18.26 7.80
C ALA A 196 -1.83 -19.47 8.66
N PHE A 197 -2.82 -20.10 9.31
CA PHE A 197 -2.59 -21.32 10.09
C PHE A 197 -2.24 -22.50 9.18
N ALA A 198 -2.91 -22.65 8.04
CA ALA A 198 -2.54 -23.64 7.03
C ALA A 198 -1.13 -23.39 6.46
N LEU A 199 -0.79 -22.13 6.16
CA LEU A 199 0.54 -21.74 5.68
C LEU A 199 1.63 -21.97 6.74
N ARG A 200 1.37 -21.66 8.02
CA ARG A 200 2.29 -21.92 9.13
C ARG A 200 2.53 -23.41 9.33
N HIS A 201 1.48 -24.22 9.26
CA HIS A 201 1.62 -25.67 9.30
C HIS A 201 2.52 -26.15 8.15
N ALA A 202 2.20 -25.80 6.90
CA ALA A 202 3.01 -26.14 5.74
C ALA A 202 4.48 -25.70 5.85
N ALA A 203 4.74 -24.51 6.40
CA ALA A 203 6.09 -23.96 6.58
C ALA A 203 6.89 -24.62 7.72
N THR A 204 6.23 -25.16 8.73
CA THR A 204 6.88 -25.83 9.88
C THR A 204 7.04 -27.35 9.69
N SER A 205 6.19 -27.95 8.86
CA SER A 205 6.18 -29.39 8.58
C SER A 205 7.44 -29.87 7.86
N ARG A 206 8.02 -30.98 8.34
CA ARG A 206 9.25 -31.59 7.81
C ARG A 206 9.00 -32.91 7.07
N THR A 207 7.75 -33.25 6.80
CA THR A 207 7.30 -34.54 6.24
C THR A 207 6.31 -34.34 5.10
N THR A 208 6.18 -35.34 4.22
CA THR A 208 5.06 -35.43 3.28
C THR A 208 3.74 -35.42 4.07
N HIS A 209 2.86 -34.48 3.74
CA HIS A 209 1.60 -34.28 4.46
C HIS A 209 0.55 -35.33 4.09
N GLY A 210 -0.27 -35.72 5.06
CA GLY A 210 -1.56 -36.34 4.80
C GLY A 210 -2.55 -35.32 4.24
N PHE A 211 -3.55 -35.79 3.48
CA PHE A 211 -4.55 -34.90 2.88
C PHE A 211 -5.44 -34.17 3.90
N GLY A 212 -5.53 -34.67 5.14
CA GLY A 212 -6.34 -34.08 6.22
C GLY A 212 -5.62 -32.97 7.00
N ASP A 213 -4.30 -33.08 7.14
CA ASP A 213 -3.47 -32.28 8.05
C ASP A 213 -3.61 -30.76 7.78
N SER A 214 -3.64 -30.38 6.50
CA SER A 214 -3.86 -28.99 6.07
C SER A 214 -5.23 -28.43 6.44
N VAL A 215 -6.28 -29.28 6.51
CA VAL A 215 -7.63 -28.84 6.85
C VAL A 215 -7.78 -28.68 8.36
N GLU A 216 -7.19 -29.59 9.15
CA GLU A 216 -7.11 -29.44 10.61
C GLU A 216 -6.31 -28.19 11.01
N ALA A 217 -5.15 -27.98 10.36
CA ALA A 217 -4.37 -26.75 10.54
C ALA A 217 -5.19 -25.50 10.17
N ALA A 218 -5.89 -25.50 9.03
CA ALA A 218 -6.76 -24.40 8.63
C ALA A 218 -7.88 -24.12 9.66
N ALA A 219 -8.49 -25.17 10.22
CA ALA A 219 -9.55 -25.07 11.22
C ALA A 219 -9.07 -24.42 12.53
N ALA A 220 -7.79 -24.53 12.89
CA ALA A 220 -7.21 -23.82 14.04
C ALA A 220 -7.24 -22.28 13.89
N GLY A 221 -7.44 -21.76 12.67
CA GLY A 221 -7.69 -20.35 12.39
C GLY A 221 -9.13 -19.88 12.66
N LEU A 222 -10.07 -20.79 12.94
CA LEU A 222 -11.45 -20.46 13.35
C LEU A 222 -11.49 -20.12 14.84
N VAL A 223 -10.92 -18.97 15.20
CA VAL A 223 -10.76 -18.56 16.60
C VAL A 223 -12.04 -17.93 17.16
N ASP A 224 -12.29 -18.14 18.46
CA ASP A 224 -13.41 -17.53 19.17
C ASP A 224 -13.27 -16.00 19.27
N ILE A 225 -14.40 -15.31 19.24
CA ILE A 225 -14.49 -13.84 19.29
C ILE A 225 -13.82 -13.22 20.54
N ASP A 226 -13.83 -13.93 21.66
CA ASP A 226 -13.18 -13.51 22.92
C ASP A 226 -11.66 -13.34 22.79
N ARG A 227 -11.02 -14.04 21.84
CA ARG A 227 -9.58 -13.89 21.53
C ARG A 227 -9.31 -12.72 20.58
N VAL A 228 -10.35 -12.15 19.97
CA VAL A 228 -10.26 -11.15 18.88
C VAL A 228 -10.67 -9.76 19.37
N LEU A 229 -11.73 -9.63 20.16
CA LEU A 229 -12.17 -8.35 20.71
C LEU A 229 -11.06 -7.58 21.47
N PRO A 230 -10.21 -8.22 22.31
CA PRO A 230 -9.11 -7.53 23.00
C PRO A 230 -7.99 -7.03 22.06
N VAL A 231 -7.95 -7.50 20.82
CA VAL A 231 -6.95 -7.12 19.82
C VAL A 231 -7.32 -5.83 19.10
N LEU A 232 -8.62 -5.51 19.04
CA LEU A 232 -9.13 -4.31 18.40
C LEU A 232 -8.68 -3.04 19.16
N PRO A 233 -8.23 -1.99 18.47
CA PRO A 233 -7.74 -0.77 19.11
C PRO A 233 -8.87 -0.02 19.81
N GLN A 234 -8.53 0.75 20.85
CA GLN A 234 -9.48 1.63 21.51
C GLN A 234 -10.09 2.61 20.50
N GLY A 235 -11.42 2.70 20.47
CA GLY A 235 -12.15 3.49 19.48
C GLY A 235 -12.24 2.85 18.09
N TRP A 236 -12.04 1.53 17.96
CA TRP A 236 -12.32 0.81 16.71
C TRP A 236 -13.79 0.91 16.28
N GLY A 237 -14.73 1.00 17.23
CA GLY A 237 -16.16 1.17 16.98
C GLY A 237 -16.93 1.48 18.26
N THR A 238 -18.22 1.76 18.12
CA THR A 238 -19.16 1.83 19.24
C THR A 238 -19.47 0.44 19.80
N ALA A 239 -20.13 0.36 20.96
CA ALA A 239 -20.59 -0.92 21.52
C ALA A 239 -21.44 -1.72 20.51
N LYS A 240 -22.27 -1.04 19.70
CA LYS A 240 -23.08 -1.66 18.64
C LYS A 240 -22.24 -2.20 17.49
N ASP A 241 -21.16 -1.52 17.12
CA ASP A 241 -20.25 -2.00 16.07
C ASP A 241 -19.47 -3.24 16.53
N LEU A 242 -19.10 -3.29 17.81
CA LEU A 242 -18.44 -4.45 18.42
C LEU A 242 -19.40 -5.65 18.53
N GLU A 243 -20.65 -5.43 18.95
CA GLU A 243 -21.71 -6.46 18.97
C GLU A 243 -21.99 -7.02 17.56
N LEU A 244 -22.17 -6.15 16.57
CA LEU A 244 -22.38 -6.58 15.18
C LEU A 244 -21.17 -7.33 14.62
N PHE A 245 -19.95 -6.87 14.92
CA PHE A 245 -18.72 -7.55 14.54
C PHE A 245 -18.63 -8.93 15.17
N ALA A 246 -18.97 -9.08 16.44
CA ALA A 246 -18.99 -10.36 17.16
C ALA A 246 -19.96 -11.37 16.54
N VAL A 247 -21.23 -10.99 16.33
CA VAL A 247 -22.23 -11.86 15.69
C VAL A 247 -21.79 -12.26 14.27
N THR A 248 -21.28 -11.29 13.50
CA THR A 248 -20.79 -11.53 12.13
C THR A 248 -19.55 -12.43 12.13
N TRP A 249 -18.72 -12.39 13.18
CA TRP A 249 -17.55 -13.25 13.34
C TRP A 249 -17.95 -14.71 13.56
N ASP A 250 -18.86 -14.97 14.50
CA ASP A 250 -19.33 -16.32 14.79
C ASP A 250 -20.05 -16.95 13.59
N ASP A 251 -20.86 -16.18 12.87
CA ASP A 251 -21.50 -16.65 11.64
C ASP A 251 -20.49 -16.89 10.51
N THR A 252 -19.47 -16.04 10.37
CA THR A 252 -18.35 -16.27 9.43
C THR A 252 -17.57 -17.53 9.79
N ASN A 253 -17.34 -17.82 11.08
CA ASN A 253 -16.68 -19.04 11.53
C ASN A 253 -17.51 -20.29 11.17
N LYS A 254 -18.84 -20.25 11.37
CA LYS A 254 -19.76 -21.34 10.97
C LYS A 254 -19.75 -21.57 9.46
N GLU A 255 -19.87 -20.51 8.66
CA GLU A 255 -19.77 -20.56 7.19
C GLU A 255 -18.43 -21.19 6.76
N THR A 256 -17.33 -20.74 7.35
CA THR A 256 -15.97 -21.19 6.95
C THR A 256 -15.71 -22.64 7.36
N SER A 257 -16.24 -23.08 8.50
CA SER A 257 -16.22 -24.49 8.91
C SER A 257 -16.92 -25.40 7.90
N GLN A 258 -18.06 -24.98 7.35
CA GLN A 258 -18.77 -25.72 6.28
C GLN A 258 -17.97 -25.76 4.96
N LEU A 259 -17.27 -24.68 4.61
CA LEU A 259 -16.34 -24.66 3.47
C LEU A 259 -15.16 -25.62 3.70
N LEU A 260 -14.58 -25.64 4.91
CA LEU A 260 -13.50 -26.57 5.27
C LEU A 260 -13.96 -28.04 5.21
N GLY A 261 -15.14 -28.37 5.74
CA GLY A 261 -15.75 -29.69 5.61
C GLY A 261 -15.95 -30.10 4.14
N SER A 262 -16.42 -29.17 3.30
CA SER A 262 -16.63 -29.40 1.86
C SER A 262 -15.34 -29.76 1.12
N ILE A 263 -14.18 -29.23 1.54
CA ILE A 263 -12.88 -29.58 0.96
C ILE A 263 -12.32 -30.87 1.56
N ALA A 264 -12.52 -31.14 2.85
CA ALA A 264 -12.15 -32.40 3.49
C ALA A 264 -12.81 -33.60 2.80
N ASP A 265 -14.12 -33.52 2.58
CA ASP A 265 -14.91 -34.51 1.83
C ASP A 265 -14.37 -34.73 0.40
N SER A 266 -13.94 -33.65 -0.26
CA SER A 266 -13.40 -33.71 -1.63
C SER A 266 -12.00 -34.32 -1.67
N LEU A 267 -11.17 -34.03 -0.68
CA LEU A 267 -9.84 -34.62 -0.50
C LEU A 267 -9.91 -36.10 -0.12
N HIS A 268 -10.84 -36.48 0.77
CA HIS A 268 -11.06 -37.87 1.17
C HIS A 268 -11.49 -38.78 0.00
N ARG A 269 -12.29 -38.26 -0.95
CA ARG A 269 -12.61 -38.96 -2.21
C ARG A 269 -11.43 -39.06 -3.19
N GLY A 270 -10.33 -38.37 -2.95
CA GLY A 270 -9.06 -38.52 -3.67
C GLY A 270 -9.15 -38.36 -5.19
N ALA A 271 -8.85 -39.42 -5.93
CA ALA A 271 -8.92 -39.43 -7.39
C ALA A 271 -10.35 -39.37 -7.95
N MET A 272 -11.37 -39.70 -7.15
CA MET A 272 -12.78 -39.70 -7.56
C MET A 272 -13.45 -38.32 -7.44
N SER A 273 -12.77 -37.31 -6.89
CA SER A 273 -13.30 -35.94 -6.83
C SER A 273 -12.89 -35.11 -8.04
N ASN A 274 -13.83 -34.26 -8.51
CA ASN A 274 -13.55 -33.23 -9.50
C ASN A 274 -13.14 -31.92 -8.78
N PRO A 275 -11.91 -31.40 -8.99
CA PRO A 275 -11.45 -30.16 -8.38
C PRO A 275 -12.23 -28.92 -8.83
N GLU A 276 -12.52 -28.80 -10.13
CA GLU A 276 -13.26 -27.66 -10.70
C GLU A 276 -14.66 -27.56 -10.11
N ALA A 277 -15.38 -28.69 -10.05
CA ALA A 277 -16.71 -28.75 -9.42
C ALA A 277 -16.66 -28.47 -7.91
N THR A 278 -15.52 -28.71 -7.25
CA THR A 278 -15.34 -28.35 -5.83
C THR A 278 -15.13 -26.84 -5.67
N LEU A 279 -14.29 -26.23 -6.51
CA LEU A 279 -14.06 -24.79 -6.54
C LEU A 279 -15.33 -24.01 -6.92
N GLU A 280 -16.15 -24.56 -7.83
CA GLU A 280 -17.47 -24.00 -8.16
C GLU A 280 -18.40 -24.01 -6.94
N ARG A 281 -18.48 -25.12 -6.18
CA ARG A 281 -19.27 -25.19 -4.93
C ARG A 281 -18.76 -24.28 -3.83
N LEU A 282 -17.46 -23.99 -3.78
CA LEU A 282 -16.89 -22.99 -2.86
C LEU A 282 -17.23 -21.54 -3.26
N GLY A 283 -17.76 -21.31 -4.46
CA GLY A 283 -18.09 -19.98 -4.96
C GLY A 283 -16.96 -19.28 -5.72
N CYS A 284 -15.87 -19.96 -6.06
CA CYS A 284 -14.72 -19.35 -6.75
C CYS A 284 -15.06 -18.75 -8.12
N ALA A 285 -16.16 -19.18 -8.75
CA ALA A 285 -16.65 -18.64 -10.02
C ALA A 285 -17.91 -17.74 -9.89
N ASP A 286 -18.44 -17.54 -8.66
CA ASP A 286 -19.60 -16.68 -8.42
C ASP A 286 -19.15 -15.20 -8.35
N PRO A 287 -19.61 -14.32 -9.27
CA PRO A 287 -19.20 -12.92 -9.31
C PRO A 287 -19.56 -12.11 -8.04
N LYS A 288 -20.40 -12.64 -7.14
CA LYS A 288 -20.75 -12.02 -5.85
C LYS A 288 -19.74 -12.33 -4.74
N ILE A 289 -19.07 -13.49 -4.78
CA ILE A 289 -18.26 -14.00 -3.66
C ILE A 289 -16.88 -14.56 -4.05
N ASN A 290 -16.52 -14.60 -5.33
CA ASN A 290 -15.24 -15.15 -5.81
C ASN A 290 -13.97 -14.52 -5.21
N GLY A 291 -14.05 -13.26 -4.77
CA GLY A 291 -12.98 -12.54 -4.05
C GLY A 291 -13.21 -12.39 -2.54
N ALA A 292 -14.12 -13.16 -1.94
CA ALA A 292 -14.34 -13.13 -0.49
C ALA A 292 -13.19 -13.84 0.24
N GLY A 293 -12.76 -13.28 1.39
CA GLY A 293 -11.55 -13.76 2.07
C GLY A 293 -11.58 -15.25 2.45
N THR A 294 -12.72 -15.73 2.95
CA THR A 294 -12.94 -17.15 3.29
C THR A 294 -12.95 -18.06 2.05
N VAL A 295 -13.54 -17.61 0.95
CA VAL A 295 -13.62 -18.37 -0.31
C VAL A 295 -12.22 -18.54 -0.91
N SER A 296 -11.46 -17.45 -1.09
CA SER A 296 -10.11 -17.50 -1.66
C SER A 296 -9.15 -18.31 -0.78
N ALA A 297 -9.22 -18.17 0.55
CA ALA A 297 -8.41 -18.93 1.51
C ALA A 297 -8.68 -20.43 1.42
N VAL A 298 -9.93 -20.87 1.57
CA VAL A 298 -10.29 -22.29 1.58
C VAL A 298 -10.03 -22.94 0.21
N ALA A 299 -10.25 -22.22 -0.89
CA ALA A 299 -9.93 -22.69 -2.23
C ALA A 299 -8.42 -22.87 -2.46
N ALA A 300 -7.59 -21.96 -1.97
CA ALA A 300 -6.13 -22.07 -2.04
C ALA A 300 -5.60 -23.25 -1.22
N ILE A 301 -6.14 -23.46 0.00
CA ILE A 301 -5.81 -24.60 0.85
C ILE A 301 -6.21 -25.92 0.16
N TYR A 302 -7.39 -25.98 -0.46
CA TYR A 302 -7.84 -27.15 -1.22
C TYR A 302 -6.91 -27.45 -2.40
N LEU A 303 -6.56 -26.44 -3.21
CA LEU A 303 -5.67 -26.63 -4.35
C LEU A 303 -4.27 -27.07 -3.90
N ALA A 304 -3.68 -26.41 -2.91
CA ALA A 304 -2.37 -26.79 -2.39
C ALA A 304 -2.37 -28.24 -1.86
N SER A 305 -3.38 -28.62 -1.06
CA SER A 305 -3.51 -29.97 -0.51
C SER A 305 -3.77 -31.02 -1.60
N ARG A 306 -4.66 -30.73 -2.56
CA ARG A 306 -5.04 -31.66 -3.64
C ARG A 306 -3.91 -31.90 -4.64
N PHE A 307 -2.99 -30.94 -4.78
CA PHE A 307 -1.86 -30.96 -5.70
C PHE A 307 -0.49 -30.97 -5.01
N ALA A 308 -0.40 -31.28 -3.71
CA ALA A 308 0.88 -31.35 -2.99
C ALA A 308 1.90 -32.32 -3.63
N ALA A 309 1.46 -33.43 -4.24
CA ALA A 309 2.38 -34.31 -4.97
C ALA A 309 2.82 -33.77 -6.35
N ARG A 310 2.20 -32.69 -6.84
CA ARG A 310 2.37 -32.11 -8.20
C ARG A 310 2.14 -30.58 -8.16
N PRO A 311 2.97 -29.79 -7.44
CA PRO A 311 2.70 -28.39 -7.12
C PRO A 311 2.45 -27.51 -8.34
N GLN A 312 3.21 -27.69 -9.42
CA GLN A 312 3.02 -26.99 -10.70
C GLN A 312 1.60 -27.17 -11.28
N GLY A 313 0.96 -28.32 -11.04
CA GLY A 313 -0.44 -28.56 -11.43
C GLY A 313 -1.41 -27.71 -10.60
N GLY A 314 -1.20 -27.62 -9.29
CA GLY A 314 -2.03 -26.79 -8.41
C GLY A 314 -1.93 -25.30 -8.73
N LEU A 315 -0.72 -24.80 -8.99
CA LEU A 315 -0.47 -23.44 -9.45
C LEU A 315 -1.22 -23.14 -10.75
N LEU A 316 -1.15 -24.01 -11.75
CA LEU A 316 -1.85 -23.81 -13.03
C LEU A 316 -3.37 -23.93 -12.88
N SER A 317 -3.87 -24.85 -12.06
CA SER A 317 -5.30 -24.93 -11.72
C SER A 317 -5.83 -23.68 -11.02
N ALA A 318 -5.00 -23.01 -10.20
CA ALA A 318 -5.35 -21.73 -9.58
C ALA A 318 -5.33 -20.58 -10.60
N ALA A 319 -4.19 -20.39 -11.29
CA ALA A 319 -3.93 -19.24 -12.17
C ALA A 319 -4.83 -19.19 -13.40
N PHE A 320 -5.38 -20.32 -13.85
CA PHE A 320 -6.25 -20.41 -15.03
C PHE A 320 -7.71 -20.77 -14.69
N LEU A 321 -8.12 -20.69 -13.41
CA LEU A 321 -9.49 -20.99 -13.00
C LEU A 321 -10.48 -19.98 -13.60
N ARG A 322 -11.40 -20.46 -14.46
CA ARG A 322 -12.31 -19.57 -15.19
C ARG A 322 -13.22 -18.78 -14.26
N LYS A 323 -13.25 -17.46 -14.45
CA LYS A 323 -14.08 -16.47 -13.72
C LYS A 323 -13.70 -16.21 -12.25
N ALA A 324 -12.57 -16.74 -11.78
CA ALA A 324 -12.08 -16.50 -10.42
C ALA A 324 -11.23 -15.22 -10.29
N ASP A 325 -10.96 -14.83 -9.03
CA ASP A 325 -9.83 -13.97 -8.64
C ASP A 325 -8.55 -14.81 -8.77
N THR A 326 -8.02 -14.94 -9.99
CA THR A 326 -6.98 -15.94 -10.29
C THR A 326 -5.57 -15.52 -9.87
N ASP A 327 -5.27 -14.23 -9.77
CA ASP A 327 -4.03 -13.74 -9.13
C ASP A 327 -4.00 -14.12 -7.64
N THR A 328 -5.01 -13.72 -6.87
CA THR A 328 -5.05 -14.01 -5.43
C THR A 328 -5.16 -15.51 -5.16
N LEU A 329 -6.00 -16.24 -5.91
CA LEU A 329 -6.07 -17.70 -5.74
C LEU A 329 -4.73 -18.38 -6.04
N ALA A 330 -4.02 -17.95 -7.09
CA ALA A 330 -2.71 -18.51 -7.44
C ALA A 330 -1.60 -18.06 -6.50
N SER A 331 -1.63 -16.83 -6.01
CA SER A 331 -0.70 -16.28 -5.02
C SER A 331 -0.80 -17.06 -3.70
N LEU A 332 -2.01 -17.20 -3.14
CA LEU A 332 -2.26 -17.98 -1.93
C LEU A 332 -1.88 -19.47 -2.10
N THR A 333 -2.24 -20.07 -3.25
CA THR A 333 -1.91 -21.48 -3.54
C THR A 333 -0.40 -21.66 -3.69
N GLY A 334 0.26 -20.77 -4.43
CA GLY A 334 1.69 -20.77 -4.69
C GLY A 334 2.52 -20.55 -3.44
N ALA A 335 2.07 -19.72 -2.50
CA ALA A 335 2.68 -19.58 -1.18
C ALA A 335 2.66 -20.89 -0.37
N ILE A 336 1.51 -21.58 -0.27
CA ILE A 336 1.43 -22.85 0.46
C ILE A 336 2.29 -23.92 -0.22
N LEU A 337 2.22 -24.05 -1.54
CA LEU A 337 3.07 -24.99 -2.28
C LEU A 337 4.56 -24.64 -2.16
N GLY A 338 4.90 -23.36 -2.08
CA GLY A 338 6.25 -22.87 -1.81
C GLY A 338 6.74 -23.20 -0.40
N ALA A 339 5.86 -23.18 0.61
CA ALA A 339 6.19 -23.67 1.95
C ALA A 339 6.53 -25.18 1.95
N LEU A 340 5.78 -25.96 1.16
CA LEU A 340 5.92 -27.42 1.07
C LEU A 340 7.12 -27.90 0.22
N HIS A 341 7.53 -27.13 -0.79
CA HIS A 341 8.45 -27.59 -1.84
C HIS A 341 9.61 -26.63 -2.14
N ASP A 342 9.84 -25.63 -1.28
CA ASP A 342 10.78 -24.53 -1.50
C ASP A 342 10.59 -23.83 -2.87
N THR A 343 11.68 -23.51 -3.57
CA THR A 343 11.66 -22.80 -4.86
C THR A 343 11.90 -23.72 -6.05
N HIS A 344 12.43 -24.94 -5.87
CA HIS A 344 12.88 -25.78 -6.98
C HIS A 344 11.75 -26.10 -7.98
N TRP A 345 10.52 -26.31 -7.49
CA TRP A 345 9.36 -26.65 -8.32
C TRP A 345 8.87 -25.50 -9.22
N LEU A 346 9.27 -24.26 -8.95
CA LEU A 346 8.93 -23.09 -9.77
C LEU A 346 9.72 -23.04 -11.07
N GLY A 347 10.89 -23.71 -11.12
CA GLY A 347 11.81 -23.66 -12.26
C GLY A 347 12.20 -22.22 -12.62
N ASN A 348 12.21 -21.89 -13.91
CA ASN A 348 12.58 -20.56 -14.39
C ASN A 348 11.68 -19.43 -13.85
N LEU A 349 10.41 -19.71 -13.52
CA LEU A 349 9.47 -18.69 -13.05
C LEU A 349 9.98 -17.96 -11.79
N ALA A 350 10.73 -18.65 -10.92
CA ALA A 350 11.33 -18.06 -9.73
C ALA A 350 12.40 -16.99 -10.04
N ALA A 351 13.01 -17.02 -11.22
CA ALA A 351 14.00 -16.04 -11.68
C ALA A 351 13.41 -15.02 -12.68
N GLU A 352 12.36 -15.39 -13.40
CA GLU A 352 11.68 -14.54 -14.39
C GLU A 352 10.62 -13.61 -13.78
N VAL A 353 10.16 -13.87 -12.55
CA VAL A 353 9.22 -12.98 -11.84
C VAL A 353 9.89 -11.63 -11.53
N GLN A 354 9.12 -10.55 -11.62
CA GLN A 354 9.60 -9.20 -11.32
C GLN A 354 10.25 -9.16 -9.93
N ASP A 355 11.43 -8.53 -9.86
CA ASP A 355 12.18 -8.26 -8.63
C ASP A 355 12.51 -9.52 -7.80
N ALA A 356 12.65 -10.69 -8.45
CA ALA A 356 12.96 -11.99 -7.82
C ALA A 356 14.06 -11.94 -6.75
N ASP A 357 15.21 -11.33 -7.04
CA ASP A 357 16.33 -11.23 -6.07
C ASP A 357 15.96 -10.43 -4.81
N TYR A 358 15.17 -9.37 -4.97
CA TYR A 358 14.65 -8.56 -3.85
C TYR A 358 13.62 -9.35 -3.04
N ILE A 359 12.71 -10.06 -3.71
CA ILE A 359 11.72 -10.94 -3.06
C ILE A 359 12.43 -12.03 -2.23
N ALA A 360 13.46 -12.67 -2.79
CA ALA A 360 14.26 -13.68 -2.10
C ALA A 360 15.04 -13.09 -0.90
N SER A 361 15.66 -11.92 -1.06
CA SER A 361 16.35 -11.19 0.02
C SER A 361 15.40 -10.83 1.16
N LEU A 362 14.19 -10.35 0.84
CA LEU A 362 13.18 -10.00 1.84
C LEU A 362 12.62 -11.23 2.57
N ALA A 363 12.53 -12.37 1.87
CA ALA A 363 12.18 -13.66 2.46
C ALA A 363 13.26 -14.17 3.42
N ASP A 364 14.54 -14.08 3.06
CA ASP A 364 15.66 -14.46 3.93
C ASP A 364 15.71 -13.61 5.20
N ARG A 365 15.52 -12.29 5.08
CA ARG A 365 15.44 -11.38 6.23
C ARG A 365 14.24 -11.69 7.13
N SER A 366 13.11 -12.13 6.56
CA SER A 366 11.93 -12.57 7.30
C SER A 366 12.16 -13.90 8.02
N ALA A 367 12.89 -14.85 7.43
CA ALA A 367 13.23 -16.14 8.04
C ALA A 367 14.29 -16.03 9.15
N SER A 368 15.19 -15.05 9.06
CA SER A 368 16.30 -14.84 9.99
C SER A 368 16.03 -13.81 11.08
N HIS A 369 14.84 -13.19 11.09
CA HIS A 369 14.45 -12.10 12.00
C HIS A 369 15.46 -10.94 12.04
N VAL A 370 16.19 -10.69 10.94
CA VAL A 370 17.21 -9.65 10.89
C VAL A 370 16.55 -8.27 10.89
N THR A 371 16.44 -7.70 12.08
CA THR A 371 16.02 -6.31 12.32
C THR A 371 17.13 -5.33 11.91
N ASP A 372 17.36 -5.23 10.60
CA ASP A 372 17.84 -3.97 10.02
C ASP A 372 16.58 -3.13 9.72
N PRO A 373 16.21 -2.19 10.62
CA PRO A 373 14.92 -1.53 10.53
C PRO A 373 14.84 -0.69 9.25
N PRO A 374 13.74 -0.77 8.48
CA PRO A 374 13.63 -0.04 7.24
C PRO A 374 13.76 1.47 7.50
N ARG A 375 14.50 2.16 6.61
CA ARG A 375 14.77 3.60 6.75
C ARG A 375 13.46 4.37 6.91
N TRP A 376 13.37 5.18 7.96
CA TRP A 376 12.22 6.05 8.16
C TRP A 376 12.33 7.28 7.26
N PRO A 377 11.22 7.73 6.63
CA PRO A 377 11.25 8.86 5.72
C PRO A 377 11.63 10.16 6.45
N THR A 378 12.47 11.00 5.85
CA THR A 378 12.96 12.27 6.42
C THR A 378 11.88 13.35 6.51
N ARG A 379 10.79 13.18 5.75
CA ARG A 379 9.64 14.08 5.65
C ARG A 379 8.36 13.24 5.64
N ARG A 380 7.19 13.86 5.85
CA ARG A 380 5.89 13.15 5.71
C ARG A 380 5.78 12.51 4.31
N PRO A 381 5.25 11.28 4.15
CA PRO A 381 5.15 10.62 2.84
C PRO A 381 4.47 11.47 1.76
N ASN A 382 3.45 12.27 2.12
CA ASN A 382 2.79 13.20 1.19
C ASN A 382 3.69 14.36 0.71
N ALA A 383 4.71 14.77 1.48
CA ALA A 383 5.70 15.75 1.05
C ALA A 383 6.75 15.11 0.11
N LEU A 384 7.23 13.91 0.44
CA LEU A 384 8.10 13.13 -0.43
C LEU A 384 7.43 12.78 -1.77
N ARG A 385 6.13 12.43 -1.74
CA ARG A 385 5.33 12.16 -2.94
C ARG A 385 5.19 13.38 -3.84
N ARG A 386 4.98 14.57 -3.28
CA ARG A 386 4.97 15.83 -4.05
C ARG A 386 6.33 16.06 -4.71
N ALA A 387 7.41 15.97 -3.93
CA ALA A 387 8.77 16.13 -4.45
C ALA A 387 9.09 15.14 -5.58
N LEU A 388 8.77 13.86 -5.43
CA LEU A 388 8.93 12.85 -6.50
C LEU A 388 8.13 13.21 -7.76
N ASN A 389 6.87 13.61 -7.61
CA ASN A 389 6.04 14.01 -8.75
C ASN A 389 6.68 15.20 -9.49
N ASP A 390 7.13 16.22 -8.77
CA ASP A 390 7.78 17.41 -9.34
C ASP A 390 9.10 17.04 -10.05
N THR A 391 9.89 16.13 -9.48
CA THR A 391 11.12 15.57 -10.09
C THR A 391 10.82 14.88 -11.41
N VAL A 392 9.88 13.92 -11.43
CA VAL A 392 9.49 13.17 -12.64
C VAL A 392 8.88 14.08 -13.71
N LEU A 393 8.01 15.01 -13.33
CA LEU A 393 7.36 15.94 -14.28
C LEU A 393 8.36 16.95 -14.86
N SER A 394 9.31 17.44 -14.06
CA SER A 394 10.35 18.36 -14.54
C SER A 394 11.47 17.68 -15.32
N ARG A 395 11.52 16.34 -15.34
CA ARG A 395 12.58 15.50 -15.93
C ARG A 395 13.98 15.87 -15.41
N ARG A 396 14.05 16.29 -14.15
CA ARG A 396 15.29 16.57 -13.39
C ARG A 396 15.54 15.42 -12.43
N ASP A 397 16.75 15.37 -11.87
CA ASP A 397 17.24 14.41 -10.87
C ASP A 397 16.83 12.94 -11.07
N ILE A 398 17.79 12.13 -11.54
CA ILE A 398 17.64 10.68 -11.69
C ILE A 398 17.61 9.92 -10.35
N HIS A 399 17.61 10.59 -9.20
CA HIS A 399 17.62 9.97 -7.88
C HIS A 399 16.98 10.84 -6.80
N GLY A 400 16.56 10.23 -5.70
CA GLY A 400 16.04 10.95 -4.54
C GLY A 400 15.49 10.02 -3.46
N GLU A 401 14.75 10.58 -2.51
CA GLU A 401 14.09 9.82 -1.44
C GLU A 401 12.64 9.47 -1.83
N PHE A 402 12.33 8.18 -1.78
CA PHE A 402 10.99 7.64 -2.04
C PHE A 402 10.12 7.81 -0.79
N PRO A 403 8.77 7.90 -0.88
CA PRO A 403 7.94 8.28 0.27
C PRO A 403 7.96 7.34 1.49
N ASP A 404 8.57 6.16 1.36
CA ASP A 404 8.79 5.21 2.45
C ASP A 404 10.20 5.28 3.08
N GLY A 405 11.04 6.24 2.68
CA GLY A 405 12.38 6.50 3.21
C GLY A 405 13.53 5.78 2.48
N ARG A 406 13.22 4.88 1.54
CA ARG A 406 14.22 4.29 0.63
C ARG A 406 14.74 5.32 -0.36
N GLN A 407 15.95 5.12 -0.88
CA GLN A 407 16.41 5.92 -2.03
C GLN A 407 15.89 5.31 -3.32
N TYR A 408 15.56 6.14 -4.31
CA TYR A 408 15.20 5.70 -5.65
C TYR A 408 16.21 6.20 -6.69
N HIS A 409 16.31 5.46 -7.79
CA HIS A 409 16.89 5.85 -9.06
C HIS A 409 15.81 5.78 -10.15
N LEU A 410 15.85 6.66 -11.15
CA LEU A 410 14.94 6.66 -12.31
C LEU A 410 15.56 5.83 -13.45
N ASP A 411 15.06 4.61 -13.66
CA ASP A 411 15.55 3.69 -14.70
C ASP A 411 15.03 4.06 -16.11
N ASP A 412 13.75 4.44 -16.22
CA ASP A 412 13.04 4.68 -17.48
C ASP A 412 11.88 5.66 -17.28
N LEU A 413 11.55 6.43 -18.32
CA LEU A 413 10.43 7.38 -18.34
C LEU A 413 9.66 7.26 -19.66
N ALA A 414 8.57 6.49 -19.64
CA ALA A 414 7.77 6.17 -20.82
C ALA A 414 6.52 7.06 -20.92
N ALA A 415 6.25 7.58 -22.13
CA ALA A 415 4.99 8.24 -22.44
C ALA A 415 3.90 7.20 -22.81
N LEU A 416 2.78 7.24 -22.11
CA LEU A 416 1.60 6.40 -22.34
C LEU A 416 0.41 7.27 -22.76
N HIS A 417 -0.53 6.66 -23.51
CA HIS A 417 -1.77 7.30 -23.99
C HIS A 417 -1.53 8.68 -24.64
N ASP A 418 -0.78 8.65 -25.74
CA ASP A 418 -0.52 9.82 -26.59
C ASP A 418 0.09 11.00 -25.81
N GLY A 419 0.97 10.69 -24.86
CA GLY A 419 1.69 11.66 -24.01
C GLY A 419 0.94 12.09 -22.74
N ARG A 420 -0.32 11.71 -22.55
CA ARG A 420 -1.16 12.16 -21.41
C ARG A 420 -0.79 11.55 -20.07
N VAL A 421 -0.09 10.42 -20.08
CA VAL A 421 0.40 9.74 -18.88
C VAL A 421 1.91 9.54 -19.02
N LEU A 422 2.67 9.92 -17.99
CA LEU A 422 4.10 9.63 -17.88
C LEU A 422 4.30 8.53 -16.85
N ARG A 423 4.90 7.42 -17.26
CA ARG A 423 5.29 6.31 -16.40
C ARG A 423 6.77 6.43 -16.06
N ALA A 424 7.09 6.74 -14.81
CA ALA A 424 8.42 6.57 -14.28
C ALA A 424 8.60 5.12 -13.81
N ARG A 425 9.66 4.44 -14.27
CA ARG A 425 10.16 3.21 -13.66
C ARG A 425 11.27 3.59 -12.69
N LEU A 426 11.04 3.36 -11.41
CA LEU A 426 11.98 3.64 -10.35
C LEU A 426 12.60 2.32 -9.84
N ARG A 427 13.91 2.32 -9.59
CA ARG A 427 14.61 1.28 -8.83
C ARG A 427 14.87 1.80 -7.43
N LEU A 428 14.45 1.07 -6.41
CA LEU A 428 14.74 1.41 -5.02
C LEU A 428 16.08 0.79 -4.59
N ASP A 429 16.72 1.37 -3.57
CA ASP A 429 18.07 0.99 -3.11
C ASP A 429 18.16 -0.42 -2.49
N ASP A 430 17.02 -1.03 -2.17
CA ASP A 430 16.91 -2.45 -1.81
C ASP A 430 16.68 -3.39 -3.01
N GLY A 431 16.49 -2.85 -4.21
CA GLY A 431 16.30 -3.59 -5.46
C GLY A 431 14.86 -3.59 -6.00
N GLN A 432 13.85 -3.17 -5.23
CA GLN A 432 12.46 -3.18 -5.69
C GLN A 432 12.23 -2.24 -6.88
N THR A 433 11.44 -2.65 -7.87
CA THR A 433 10.90 -1.75 -8.89
C THR A 433 9.58 -1.13 -8.42
N ALA A 434 9.46 0.20 -8.55
CA ALA A 434 8.19 0.91 -8.45
C ALA A 434 7.82 1.55 -9.81
N LEU A 435 6.60 1.32 -10.29
CA LEU A 435 6.07 1.99 -11.48
C LEU A 435 5.14 3.11 -11.04
N VAL A 436 5.49 4.36 -11.33
CA VAL A 436 4.75 5.56 -10.90
C VAL A 436 4.14 6.25 -12.13
N ASP A 437 2.81 6.26 -12.19
CA ASP A 437 2.06 6.85 -13.31
C ASP A 437 1.52 8.23 -12.94
N LEU A 438 2.01 9.26 -13.64
CA LEU A 438 1.62 10.65 -13.47
C LEU A 438 0.83 11.15 -14.68
N LEU A 439 -0.10 12.08 -14.46
CA LEU A 439 -0.78 12.77 -15.55
C LEU A 439 0.12 13.90 -16.07
N ALA A 440 0.38 13.93 -17.37
CA ALA A 440 1.08 15.03 -18.01
C ALA A 440 0.13 16.20 -18.26
N ASP A 441 0.61 17.43 -18.05
CA ASP A 441 -0.18 18.63 -18.32
C ASP A 441 -0.10 18.98 -19.82
N THR A 442 -1.19 18.78 -20.56
CA THR A 442 -1.24 18.92 -22.04
C THR A 442 -1.20 20.38 -22.52
N THR A 443 -1.07 21.34 -21.61
CA THR A 443 -0.97 22.79 -21.85
C THR A 443 0.41 23.23 -22.32
N THR A 444 1.46 22.42 -22.13
CA THR A 444 2.82 22.77 -22.55
C THR A 444 3.07 22.45 -24.03
N GLU A 445 2.75 21.23 -24.49
CA GLU A 445 2.93 20.83 -25.90
C GLU A 445 2.11 21.68 -26.89
N SER A 446 0.92 22.14 -26.46
CA SER A 446 0.07 23.01 -27.29
C SER A 446 0.70 24.40 -27.50
N ASN A 447 1.39 24.94 -26.49
CA ASN A 447 2.13 26.20 -26.59
C ASN A 447 3.43 26.06 -27.40
N GLU A 448 4.13 24.92 -27.31
CA GLU A 448 5.32 24.65 -28.12
C GLU A 448 4.98 24.48 -29.60
N ARG A 449 3.95 23.68 -29.94
CA ARG A 449 3.48 23.54 -31.33
C ARG A 449 2.94 24.86 -31.91
N MET A 450 2.28 25.70 -31.10
CA MET A 450 1.88 27.05 -31.54
C MET A 450 3.08 27.98 -31.76
N ARG A 451 4.15 27.89 -30.95
CA ARG A 451 5.38 28.66 -31.18
C ARG A 451 6.12 28.21 -32.44
N GLU A 452 6.21 26.91 -32.69
CA GLU A 452 6.81 26.39 -33.91
C GLU A 452 6.02 26.81 -35.17
N GLN A 453 4.69 26.73 -35.15
CA GLN A 453 3.86 27.20 -36.28
C GLN A 453 3.91 28.73 -36.46
N SER A 454 3.94 29.51 -35.37
CA SER A 454 3.99 30.97 -35.44
C SER A 454 5.35 31.54 -35.89
N SER A 455 6.41 30.72 -35.95
CA SER A 455 7.75 31.14 -36.39
C SER A 455 7.99 31.05 -37.90
N ARG A 456 7.06 30.45 -38.67
CA ARG A 456 7.16 30.36 -40.13
C ARG A 456 6.46 31.54 -40.82
N ARG A 457 7.22 32.59 -41.16
CA ARG A 457 6.75 33.67 -42.05
C ARG A 457 6.37 33.12 -43.44
N PRO A 458 5.16 33.37 -43.95
CA PRO A 458 4.85 33.16 -45.37
C PRO A 458 5.54 34.24 -46.23
N GLN A 459 6.14 33.84 -47.35
CA GLN A 459 6.46 34.79 -48.42
C GLN A 459 5.16 35.16 -49.18
N PRO A 460 5.01 36.39 -49.67
CA PRO A 460 3.87 36.77 -50.48
C PRO A 460 4.03 36.17 -51.89
N ASN A 461 2.96 35.60 -52.44
CA ASN A 461 2.89 35.36 -53.87
C ASN A 461 1.52 35.71 -54.44
N SER A 462 1.53 36.26 -55.64
CA SER A 462 0.41 36.95 -56.29
C SER A 462 -0.60 36.02 -56.96
N GLY A 463 -1.90 36.35 -56.88
CA GLY A 463 -2.95 35.70 -57.68
C GLY A 463 -4.32 36.33 -57.45
N ARG A 464 -4.99 36.75 -58.52
CA ARG A 464 -6.27 37.51 -58.54
C ARG A 464 -7.33 36.68 -59.33
N PRO A 465 -8.61 37.11 -59.50
CA PRO A 465 -9.71 36.79 -58.57
C PRO A 465 -10.95 36.17 -59.26
N SER A 466 -11.93 35.72 -58.47
CA SER A 466 -13.37 35.72 -58.83
C SER A 466 -14.24 35.37 -57.61
N ASP A 467 -15.50 35.77 -57.41
CA ASP A 467 -16.42 36.85 -57.85
C ASP A 467 -17.84 36.30 -57.51
N LYS A 468 -18.70 37.09 -56.85
CA LYS A 468 -20.13 36.78 -56.49
C LYS A 468 -20.38 35.61 -55.51
N SER A 469 -21.43 35.59 -54.68
CA SER A 469 -22.55 36.54 -54.44
C SER A 469 -23.20 36.33 -53.07
N ASP A 470 -23.53 37.43 -52.40
CA ASP A 470 -24.57 37.59 -51.34
C ASP A 470 -26.01 37.56 -51.97
N PRO A 471 -27.14 37.69 -51.23
CA PRO A 471 -27.35 37.92 -49.78
C PRO A 471 -28.46 37.04 -49.11
N ALA A 472 -28.79 37.40 -47.84
CA ALA A 472 -30.14 37.31 -47.21
C ALA A 472 -30.64 35.91 -46.76
N THR A 473 -31.50 35.68 -45.75
CA THR A 473 -32.03 36.39 -44.54
C THR A 473 -32.80 35.29 -43.71
N ILE A 474 -33.16 35.37 -42.42
CA ILE A 474 -33.16 36.44 -41.41
C ILE A 474 -33.05 35.85 -39.97
N ASP A 475 -33.03 36.73 -38.96
CA ASP A 475 -33.37 36.67 -37.51
C ASP A 475 -34.11 35.40 -36.95
N ASN A 476 -34.06 35.07 -35.65
CA ASN A 476 -33.97 35.99 -34.51
C ASN A 476 -33.43 35.40 -33.18
N GLU A 477 -32.93 36.30 -32.33
CA GLU A 477 -32.81 36.30 -30.86
C GLU A 477 -33.02 34.97 -30.07
N SER A 478 -32.11 34.60 -29.17
CA SER A 478 -31.91 35.38 -27.93
C SER A 478 -30.64 34.97 -27.18
N ALA A 479 -29.99 35.95 -26.55
CA ALA A 479 -28.69 35.78 -25.89
C ALA A 479 -28.83 35.64 -24.37
N ILE A 480 -28.08 34.71 -23.78
CA ILE A 480 -27.63 34.82 -22.38
C ILE A 480 -26.11 34.56 -22.34
N ARG A 481 -25.35 35.65 -22.16
CA ARG A 481 -23.93 35.60 -21.78
C ARG A 481 -23.85 35.54 -20.25
N TYR A 482 -23.16 34.56 -19.70
CA TYR A 482 -22.51 34.63 -18.38
C TYR A 482 -21.19 33.84 -18.43
N PRO A 483 -20.18 34.18 -17.61
CA PRO A 483 -18.83 34.35 -18.16
C PRO A 483 -17.89 33.20 -17.82
N LEU A 484 -16.82 33.11 -18.61
CA LEU A 484 -15.56 32.50 -18.19
C LEU A 484 -15.02 33.24 -16.94
N THR A 485 -15.21 32.66 -15.77
CA THR A 485 -14.43 33.00 -14.57
C THR A 485 -13.51 31.85 -14.24
N ALA A 486 -12.24 31.99 -14.62
CA ALA A 486 -11.17 31.30 -13.93
C ALA A 486 -11.18 31.72 -12.44
N PRO A 487 -10.88 30.82 -11.50
CA PRO A 487 -10.57 31.23 -10.13
C PRO A 487 -9.22 31.95 -10.13
N SER A 488 -9.25 33.27 -10.30
CA SER A 488 -8.11 34.14 -10.00
C SER A 488 -7.73 34.02 -8.52
N PRO A 489 -6.44 34.17 -8.16
CA PRO A 489 -5.96 33.84 -6.83
C PRO A 489 -6.41 34.89 -5.80
N THR A 490 -7.41 34.55 -4.99
CA THR A 490 -7.66 35.29 -3.74
C THR A 490 -6.57 34.93 -2.75
N THR A 491 -5.71 35.90 -2.49
CA THR A 491 -4.70 35.85 -1.42
C THR A 491 -5.37 35.66 -0.06
N ASP A 492 -5.21 34.48 0.54
CA ASP A 492 -5.10 34.40 2.00
C ASP A 492 -4.12 33.30 2.40
N SER A 493 -3.28 33.63 3.40
CA SER A 493 -2.18 32.85 3.97
C SER A 493 -1.54 31.76 3.10
N THR A 494 -0.50 32.13 2.33
CA THR A 494 0.62 31.21 2.06
C THR A 494 1.39 30.95 3.36
N GLN A 495 0.80 30.20 4.29
CA GLN A 495 1.59 29.48 5.27
C GLN A 495 2.45 28.49 4.49
N ARG A 496 3.74 28.84 4.33
CA ARG A 496 4.79 27.85 4.15
C ARG A 496 4.79 27.01 5.42
N GLU A 497 4.02 25.92 5.42
CA GLU A 497 4.28 24.80 6.32
C GLU A 497 5.74 24.39 6.07
N ALA A 498 6.57 24.43 7.10
CA ALA A 498 7.88 23.83 7.02
C ALA A 498 7.71 22.29 6.89
N ASP A 499 8.64 21.59 6.24
CA ASP A 499 8.56 20.13 6.08
C ASP A 499 9.77 19.50 6.80
N VAL A 500 9.92 19.72 8.11
CA VAL A 500 11.14 19.33 8.86
C VAL A 500 10.85 18.29 9.95
N MET A 501 11.51 17.13 9.85
CA MET A 501 11.54 16.12 10.90
C MET A 501 12.95 16.02 11.54
N LEU A 502 13.04 15.97 12.88
CA LEU A 502 14.31 15.95 13.62
C LEU A 502 14.39 14.79 14.61
N ALA A 503 15.47 14.01 14.54
CA ALA A 503 15.82 12.98 15.50
C ALA A 503 16.14 13.58 16.89
N THR A 504 15.63 13.04 17.99
CA THR A 504 15.94 13.46 19.36
C THR A 504 16.37 12.28 20.23
N ARG A 505 17.28 12.51 21.19
CA ARG A 505 17.71 11.47 22.15
C ARG A 505 16.58 11.08 23.11
N SER A 506 15.67 12.00 23.41
CA SER A 506 14.57 11.79 24.33
C SER A 506 13.37 12.65 23.93
N ILE A 507 12.42 12.02 23.23
CA ILE A 507 11.22 12.70 22.73
C ILE A 507 10.43 13.37 23.85
N ALA A 508 10.34 12.75 25.03
CA ALA A 508 9.66 13.33 26.19
C ALA A 508 10.33 14.62 26.68
N ARG A 509 11.67 14.66 26.73
CA ARG A 509 12.40 15.87 27.15
C ARG A 509 12.26 17.00 26.13
N SER A 510 12.38 16.69 24.83
CA SER A 510 12.27 17.69 23.78
C SER A 510 10.83 18.18 23.62
N ALA A 511 9.82 17.30 23.62
CA ALA A 511 8.40 17.71 23.64
C ALA A 511 8.09 18.63 24.84
N ALA A 512 8.53 18.29 26.05
CA ALA A 512 8.34 19.13 27.23
C ALA A 512 9.05 20.50 27.14
N PHE A 513 10.21 20.57 26.50
CA PHE A 513 10.90 21.84 26.22
C PHE A 513 10.09 22.71 25.25
N TYR A 514 9.67 22.15 24.12
CA TYR A 514 8.92 22.89 23.10
C TYR A 514 7.50 23.25 23.58
N ALA A 515 6.91 22.47 24.49
CA ALA A 515 5.60 22.74 25.08
C ALA A 515 5.65 24.00 25.96
N ARG A 516 6.68 24.13 26.79
CA ARG A 516 6.95 25.35 27.57
C ARG A 516 7.23 26.55 26.67
N LEU A 517 8.05 26.38 25.62
CA LEU A 517 8.38 27.44 24.66
C LEU A 517 7.13 27.98 23.94
N THR A 518 6.29 27.09 23.40
CA THR A 518 5.12 27.47 22.60
C THR A 518 3.89 27.81 23.44
N GLY A 519 3.82 27.34 24.69
CA GLY A 519 2.63 27.44 25.52
C GLY A 519 1.51 26.49 25.14
N ARG A 520 1.82 25.43 24.39
CA ARG A 520 0.86 24.42 23.92
C ARG A 520 1.26 23.07 24.49
N ASP A 521 0.28 22.21 24.76
CA ASP A 521 0.60 20.82 25.02
C ASP A 521 1.09 20.16 23.72
N ILE A 522 2.13 19.34 23.83
CA ILE A 522 2.77 18.63 22.71
C ILE A 522 2.72 17.14 23.05
N PRO A 523 1.66 16.44 22.63
CA PRO A 523 1.48 15.03 22.96
C PRO A 523 2.52 14.19 22.21
N VAL A 524 3.29 13.40 22.97
CA VAL A 524 4.16 12.37 22.40
C VAL A 524 3.31 11.20 21.92
N ARG A 525 3.51 10.77 20.67
CA ARG A 525 2.80 9.62 20.07
C ARG A 525 3.78 8.76 19.29
N ALA A 526 3.85 7.45 19.59
CA ALA A 526 4.72 6.49 18.91
C ALA A 526 6.20 6.94 18.76
N GLY A 527 6.74 7.61 19.78
CA GLY A 527 8.11 8.16 19.75
C GLY A 527 8.26 9.46 18.95
N THR A 528 7.17 10.08 18.50
CA THR A 528 7.16 11.37 17.78
C THR A 528 6.43 12.47 18.54
N ALA A 529 6.67 13.74 18.18
CA ALA A 529 6.03 14.91 18.75
C ALA A 529 6.01 16.08 17.74
N GLU A 530 4.82 16.58 17.38
CA GLU A 530 4.68 17.74 16.49
C GLU A 530 4.66 19.05 17.29
N VAL A 531 5.68 19.89 17.10
CA VAL A 531 5.93 21.10 17.89
C VAL A 531 5.09 22.28 17.41
N THR A 532 4.98 22.40 16.10
CA THR A 532 4.14 23.35 15.37
C THR A 532 3.83 22.71 14.02
N ALA A 533 2.83 23.22 13.31
CA ALA A 533 2.62 22.86 11.91
C ALA A 533 3.96 23.00 11.15
N GLY A 534 4.50 21.85 10.74
CA GLY A 534 5.75 21.76 9.99
C GLY A 534 7.07 21.52 10.75
N LEU A 535 7.03 21.29 12.07
CA LEU A 535 8.19 20.84 12.85
C LEU A 535 7.82 19.60 13.66
N LEU A 536 8.34 18.43 13.26
CA LEU A 536 8.10 17.15 13.92
C LEU A 536 9.40 16.61 14.51
N LEU A 537 9.34 16.09 15.72
CA LEU A 537 10.44 15.41 16.40
C LEU A 537 10.19 13.91 16.37
N HIS A 538 11.23 13.09 16.25
CA HIS A 538 11.14 11.63 16.41
C HIS A 538 12.28 11.10 17.29
N GLN A 539 12.05 10.04 18.05
CA GLN A 539 13.09 9.45 18.88
C GLN A 539 14.14 8.72 18.04
N SER A 540 15.42 8.95 18.35
CA SER A 540 16.56 8.22 17.76
C SER A 540 16.73 6.87 18.45
N ALA A 541 16.68 5.78 17.69
CA ALA A 541 16.81 4.41 18.21
C ALA A 541 18.17 4.11 18.83
N ALA A 542 19.23 4.82 18.44
CA ALA A 542 20.61 4.59 18.90
C ALA A 542 21.13 5.67 19.87
N GLY A 543 20.32 6.67 20.25
CA GLY A 543 20.74 7.81 21.08
C GLY A 543 21.78 8.74 20.44
N ARG A 544 22.39 8.35 19.31
CA ARG A 544 23.26 9.18 18.47
C ARG A 544 22.40 10.15 17.65
N LEU A 545 22.89 11.38 17.54
CA LEU A 545 22.39 12.40 16.63
C LEU A 545 23.52 12.83 15.70
N ILE A 546 23.17 13.35 14.53
CA ILE A 546 24.04 14.27 13.78
C ILE A 546 24.33 15.47 14.71
N ASP A 547 25.56 15.98 14.71
CA ASP A 547 26.01 16.95 15.72
C ASP A 547 25.06 18.16 15.81
N GLY A 548 24.41 18.29 16.97
CA GLY A 548 23.31 19.23 17.20
C GLY A 548 23.73 20.70 17.10
N SER A 549 25.04 20.97 17.13
CA SER A 549 25.66 22.27 16.87
C SER A 549 25.33 22.85 15.48
N SER A 550 25.02 21.99 14.50
CA SER A 550 24.79 22.35 13.09
C SER A 550 23.37 22.81 12.75
N VAL A 551 22.39 22.58 13.63
CA VAL A 551 20.96 22.86 13.35
C VAL A 551 20.51 24.10 14.13
N THR A 552 20.05 25.12 13.40
CA THR A 552 19.39 26.30 13.97
C THR A 552 17.92 26.31 13.59
N LEU A 553 17.04 26.37 14.59
CA LEU A 553 15.58 26.44 14.44
C LEU A 553 15.11 27.87 14.72
N HIS A 554 14.21 28.37 13.90
CA HIS A 554 13.58 29.67 14.07
C HIS A 554 12.09 29.47 14.43
N ILE A 555 11.69 29.88 15.63
CA ILE A 555 10.34 29.69 16.15
C ILE A 555 9.73 31.05 16.50
N THR A 556 8.59 31.36 15.89
CA THR A 556 7.83 32.58 16.16
C THR A 556 6.78 32.32 17.24
N VAL A 557 6.78 33.11 18.31
CA VAL A 557 5.81 33.03 19.42
C VAL A 557 4.94 34.28 19.51
N ASN A 558 3.75 34.16 20.11
CA ASN A 558 2.83 35.30 20.28
C ASN A 558 3.35 36.34 21.29
N SER A 559 4.09 35.92 22.32
CA SER A 559 4.71 36.78 23.32
C SER A 559 6.05 36.20 23.73
N LEU A 560 7.12 36.94 23.46
CA LEU A 560 8.50 36.56 23.79
C LEU A 560 8.74 36.58 25.29
N HIS A 561 8.15 37.56 25.99
CA HIS A 561 8.23 37.68 27.44
C HIS A 561 7.60 36.47 28.15
N GLU A 562 6.44 36.03 27.69
CA GLU A 562 5.74 34.88 28.27
C GLU A 562 6.46 33.55 27.96
N ALA A 563 7.01 33.42 26.75
CA ALA A 563 7.86 32.27 26.39
C ALA A 563 9.15 32.22 27.22
N ALA A 564 9.81 33.37 27.45
CA ALA A 564 10.99 33.47 28.29
C ALA A 564 10.69 33.07 29.74
N ARG A 565 9.58 33.54 30.33
CA ARG A 565 9.14 33.15 31.68
C ARG A 565 8.94 31.64 31.81
N ARG A 566 8.26 31.01 30.85
CA ARG A 566 8.02 29.55 30.83
C ARG A 566 9.30 28.72 30.67
N LEU A 567 10.36 29.31 30.13
CA LEU A 567 11.69 28.73 30.05
C LEU A 567 12.61 29.09 31.24
N GLY A 568 12.14 29.92 32.18
CA GLY A 568 12.93 30.38 33.34
C GLY A 568 13.98 31.45 33.01
N LEU A 569 13.76 32.23 31.96
CA LEU A 569 14.72 33.21 31.40
C LEU A 569 14.32 34.67 31.71
N ASP A 570 13.66 34.90 32.85
CA ASP A 570 13.03 36.19 33.22
C ASP A 570 13.97 37.40 33.25
N THR A 571 15.28 37.18 33.39
CA THR A 571 16.30 38.25 33.37
C THR A 571 16.62 38.78 31.97
N ILE A 572 16.35 38.01 30.91
CA ILE A 572 16.71 38.36 29.52
C ILE A 572 15.61 39.20 28.83
N ALA A 573 14.34 39.02 29.20
CA ALA A 573 13.20 39.59 28.49
C ALA A 573 12.88 41.08 28.81
N ARG A 574 13.83 41.84 29.34
CA ARG A 574 13.64 43.25 29.77
C ARG A 574 14.02 44.33 28.74
N SER A 575 14.52 43.96 27.56
CA SER A 575 14.99 44.90 26.55
C SER A 575 14.41 44.66 25.15
N SER A 576 13.68 45.65 24.64
CA SER A 576 13.11 45.80 23.28
C SER A 576 12.03 44.79 22.83
N PRO A 577 10.87 45.24 22.28
CA PRO A 577 9.87 44.36 21.68
C PRO A 577 10.31 43.72 20.34
N THR A 578 11.48 44.08 19.82
CA THR A 578 12.10 43.49 18.62
C THR A 578 13.19 42.44 18.93
N ALA A 579 13.40 42.10 20.20
CA ALA A 579 14.44 41.14 20.58
C ALA A 579 14.18 39.74 19.99
N THR A 580 15.26 39.04 19.65
CA THR A 580 15.27 37.59 19.41
C THR A 580 16.02 36.95 20.57
N ILE A 581 15.45 35.94 21.21
CA ILE A 581 16.15 35.18 22.26
C ILE A 581 16.70 33.91 21.64
N GLU A 582 17.99 33.63 21.86
CA GLU A 582 18.62 32.38 21.44
C GLU A 582 18.78 31.45 22.66
N VAL A 583 18.27 30.23 22.55
CA VAL A 583 18.36 29.19 23.59
C VAL A 583 18.87 27.89 22.98
N ARG A 584 19.19 26.88 23.80
CA ARG A 584 19.44 25.51 23.32
C ARG A 584 18.33 24.56 23.72
N ASP A 585 17.95 23.68 22.80
CA ASP A 585 17.04 22.57 23.08
C ASP A 585 17.75 21.42 23.82
N PRO A 586 17.02 20.40 24.33
CA PRO A 586 17.63 19.30 25.11
C PRO A 586 18.62 18.42 24.33
N ASP A 587 18.67 18.53 23.01
CA ASP A 587 19.60 17.84 22.12
C ASP A 587 20.80 18.73 21.71
N GLY A 588 20.81 20.01 22.13
CA GLY A 588 21.88 20.97 21.90
C GLY A 588 21.67 21.93 20.73
N ARG A 589 20.54 21.84 20.00
CA ARG A 589 20.24 22.69 18.84
C ARG A 589 20.08 24.14 19.25
N ILE A 590 20.46 25.05 18.36
CA ILE A 590 20.21 26.47 18.55
C ILE A 590 18.73 26.75 18.20
N VAL A 591 17.98 27.35 19.12
CA VAL A 591 16.59 27.76 18.91
C VAL A 591 16.50 29.27 19.06
N ARG A 592 16.24 29.96 17.95
CA ARG A 592 16.02 31.41 17.86
C ARG A 592 14.53 31.69 17.95
N ILE A 593 14.15 32.44 18.97
CA ILE A 593 12.77 32.74 19.34
C ILE A 593 12.50 34.20 19.03
N SER A 594 11.57 34.47 18.12
CA SER A 594 11.13 35.82 17.76
C SER A 594 9.66 36.04 18.12
N GLN A 595 9.28 37.27 18.45
CA GLN A 595 7.87 37.62 18.62
C GLN A 595 7.20 37.85 17.27
N ARG A 596 5.94 37.41 17.13
CA ARG A 596 5.11 37.80 15.99
C ARG A 596 4.79 39.29 16.07
N SER A 597 5.09 40.06 15.04
CA SER A 597 4.68 41.47 14.95
C SER A 597 3.15 41.56 15.01
N PRO A 598 2.57 42.53 15.76
CA PRO A 598 1.15 42.80 15.65
C PRO A 598 0.84 43.28 14.23
N SER A 599 -0.18 42.66 13.63
CA SER A 599 -0.75 42.98 12.32
C SER A 599 -1.85 44.03 12.45
#